data_AF-A0A9X3S4E7-F1
#
_entry.id   AF-A0A9X3S4E7-F1
#
_cell.length_a   1.000
_cell.length_b   1.000
_cell.length_c   1.000
_cell.angle_alpha   90.00
_cell.angle_beta   90.00
_cell.angle_gamma   90.00
#
_symmetry.space_group_name_H-M   'P 1'
#
loop_
_entity.id
_entity.type
_entity.pdbx_description
1 polymer ?
#
loop_
_entity_poly.entity_id
_entity_poly.type
_entity_poly.pdbx_seq_one_letter_code
_entity_poly.pdbx_strand_id
1 'polypeptide(L)'
;MHRTRLTGGAIAAIAVAAVLVVPSAAAGQAFPVFGKDKWLGSVNELTRPLFTQYFNQVTPENAGKWGSAAGTTRTAAMRWANLDQAYNFAQTNGFPFNFHVLVWGNQQPTWMAALPAEEQLVEIKKWFAAVAERYPNIKWLQVVNEPLHDPPDCTHSANQGANCNASGNYARALGGANGTDGTGWDWVLNAFRLARQYFPNAKLMLNDYSITNSNSATTQYLQIIDILKRENLLDVIGEQGHAFSTTGNMAVHKSNLDRLATTGLPIQITELDIDGVAAGGVAGDVVQLRDYRRIVPVFWEHPAVQVVTVWGWRQPNHWRNAQNAPIVLSDDMPKPAALWLHDYVRGIAPAIRANQTFSVRDVNAPVGTVQADDWASAIGRPELRTFTWQLTGTDGPFAIDPSTGALRITDQRQLDERTTYTLKTRVSDGFHTSDEVTLTVATQDLANVADGDAGGSVPATLALALGGGAGFGAFTPGVGKDYAASTSANVISTAGDATLSVVDPGASPGRLVNGAFSLAQPVQAAVSAAFAPVGAAPVTLHSYSGPVSNDPLTIRFRQTIGASEALRTGAYSKTFTFTLSTTTP
;
A
#
# COMPACT_ATOMS: atom_id res chain seq x y z
N MET A 1 -62.90 -11.44 53.62
CA MET A 1 -63.66 -10.43 52.84
C MET A 1 -62.61 -9.52 52.20
N HIS A 2 -62.51 -9.25 50.90
CA HIS A 2 -63.33 -9.46 49.73
C HIS A 2 -62.38 -9.70 48.54
N ARG A 3 -62.79 -10.57 47.61
CA ARG A 3 -62.17 -10.82 46.31
C ARG A 3 -62.30 -9.60 45.40
N THR A 4 -61.27 -9.34 44.58
CA THR A 4 -61.48 -8.98 43.17
C THR A 4 -60.32 -9.53 42.32
N ARG A 5 -60.65 -10.47 41.42
CA ARG A 5 -59.80 -10.89 40.31
C ARG A 5 -59.90 -9.84 39.21
N LEU A 6 -58.78 -9.44 38.62
CA LEU A 6 -58.72 -8.88 37.28
C LEU A 6 -57.68 -9.68 36.48
N THR A 7 -58.21 -10.37 35.48
CA THR A 7 -57.53 -11.04 34.38
C THR A 7 -56.99 -9.98 33.42
N GLY A 8 -55.68 -10.01 33.13
CA GLY A 8 -55.04 -9.18 32.11
C GLY A 8 -53.90 -9.96 31.47
N GLY A 9 -53.97 -10.15 30.16
CA GLY A 9 -53.22 -11.14 29.40
C GLY A 9 -51.70 -11.00 29.41
N ALA A 10 -51.04 -12.15 29.36
CA ALA A 10 -49.62 -12.25 29.05
C ALA A 10 -49.37 -11.82 27.60
N ILE A 11 -48.67 -10.71 27.41
CA ILE A 11 -47.93 -10.47 26.17
C ILE A 11 -46.56 -11.09 26.39
N ALA A 12 -46.37 -12.28 25.84
CA ALA A 12 -45.05 -12.88 25.72
C ALA A 12 -44.22 -12.00 24.78
N ALA A 13 -43.31 -11.22 25.34
CA ALA A 13 -42.22 -10.65 24.56
C ALA A 13 -41.36 -11.84 24.10
N ILE A 14 -41.53 -12.24 22.84
CA ILE A 14 -40.60 -13.13 22.17
C ILE A 14 -39.30 -12.33 22.02
N ALA A 15 -38.42 -12.44 23.01
CA ALA A 15 -37.02 -12.15 22.81
C ALA A 15 -36.53 -13.19 21.80
N VAL A 16 -36.46 -12.78 20.53
CA VAL A 16 -35.63 -13.48 19.56
C VAL A 16 -34.21 -13.30 20.05
N ALA A 17 -33.75 -14.21 20.89
CA ALA A 17 -32.33 -14.41 21.10
C ALA A 17 -31.78 -14.73 19.72
N ALA A 18 -31.11 -13.75 19.11
CA ALA A 18 -30.23 -14.00 17.99
C ALA A 18 -29.18 -14.98 18.53
N VAL A 19 -29.42 -16.27 18.33
CA VAL A 19 -28.39 -17.28 18.44
C VAL A 19 -27.41 -16.89 17.35
N LEU A 20 -26.34 -16.21 17.75
CA LEU A 20 -25.11 -16.16 16.99
C LEU A 20 -24.70 -17.61 16.80
N VAL A 21 -25.09 -18.17 15.66
CA VAL A 21 -24.46 -19.36 15.13
C VAL A 21 -23.06 -18.92 14.79
N VAL A 22 -22.16 -19.00 15.77
CA VAL A 22 -20.73 -19.06 15.50
C VAL A 22 -20.59 -20.27 14.58
N PRO A 23 -20.07 -20.13 13.35
CA PRO A 23 -19.83 -21.28 12.51
C PRO A 23 -18.96 -22.23 13.33
N SER A 24 -19.44 -23.46 13.53
CA SER A 24 -18.62 -24.50 14.12
C SER A 24 -17.33 -24.55 13.33
N ALA A 25 -16.21 -24.21 13.99
CA ALA A 25 -14.88 -24.27 13.43
C ALA A 25 -14.74 -25.61 12.70
N ALA A 26 -14.35 -25.54 11.44
CA ALA A 26 -14.20 -26.69 10.56
C ALA A 26 -13.46 -27.81 11.28
N ALA A 27 -14.15 -28.93 11.47
CA ALA A 27 -13.53 -30.17 11.87
C ALA A 27 -12.58 -30.61 10.74
N GLY A 28 -11.29 -30.80 11.08
CA GLY A 28 -10.35 -31.54 10.24
C GLY A 28 -9.52 -30.72 9.26
N GLN A 29 -8.72 -29.76 9.73
CA GLN A 29 -7.46 -29.43 9.04
C GLN A 29 -6.31 -29.97 9.88
N ALA A 30 -5.74 -31.08 9.43
CA ALA A 30 -4.47 -31.53 9.96
C ALA A 30 -3.42 -30.45 9.65
N PHE A 31 -2.75 -29.92 10.68
CA PHE A 31 -1.47 -29.24 10.54
C PHE A 31 -0.53 -30.18 9.77
N PRO A 32 0.03 -29.74 8.64
CA PRO A 32 0.99 -28.66 8.62
C PRO A 32 0.48 -27.36 7.98
N VAL A 33 1.19 -26.27 8.26
CA VAL A 33 1.07 -25.00 7.53
C VAL A 33 1.28 -25.27 6.05
N PHE A 34 0.31 -24.92 5.20
CA PHE A 34 0.51 -24.96 3.76
C PHE A 34 1.68 -24.02 3.40
N GLY A 35 2.82 -24.62 3.03
CA GLY A 35 3.89 -23.95 2.29
C GLY A 35 5.28 -23.87 2.92
N LYS A 36 5.52 -24.20 4.21
CA LYS A 36 6.84 -23.94 4.83
C LYS A 36 7.48 -24.96 5.78
N ASP A 37 6.84 -26.08 6.13
CA ASP A 37 7.38 -27.07 7.10
C ASP A 37 7.89 -26.46 8.42
N LYS A 38 7.16 -25.47 8.98
CA LYS A 38 7.50 -24.77 10.24
C LYS A 38 6.49 -25.03 11.34
N TRP A 39 6.92 -24.85 12.59
CA TRP A 39 6.06 -24.92 13.77
C TRP A 39 5.79 -23.54 14.37
N LEU A 40 4.54 -23.33 14.78
CA LEU A 40 4.11 -22.20 15.61
C LEU A 40 3.82 -22.73 17.02
N GLY A 41 4.68 -22.41 17.97
CA GLY A 41 4.59 -22.91 19.33
C GLY A 41 4.13 -21.88 20.34
N SER A 42 3.88 -22.34 21.56
CA SER A 42 3.69 -21.45 22.71
C SER A 42 4.02 -22.13 24.03
N VAL A 43 4.17 -21.31 25.08
CA VAL A 43 4.09 -21.74 26.47
C VAL A 43 2.68 -21.56 27.06
N ASN A 44 2.48 -22.08 28.28
CA ASN A 44 1.30 -21.91 29.14
C ASN A 44 -0.04 -22.52 28.67
N GLU A 45 -0.90 -22.81 29.64
CA GLU A 45 -2.31 -23.24 29.45
C GLU A 45 -2.51 -24.51 28.61
N LEU A 46 -1.58 -25.46 28.75
CA LEU A 46 -1.51 -26.70 27.97
C LEU A 46 -2.72 -27.64 28.17
N THR A 47 -3.53 -27.46 29.22
CA THR A 47 -4.75 -28.28 29.43
C THR A 47 -5.98 -27.71 28.74
N ARG A 48 -5.91 -26.55 28.09
CA ARG A 48 -7.06 -25.94 27.42
C ARG A 48 -7.23 -26.49 26.01
N PRO A 49 -8.46 -26.80 25.58
CA PRO A 49 -8.75 -27.20 24.19
C PRO A 49 -8.32 -26.18 23.13
N LEU A 50 -8.17 -24.90 23.50
CA LEU A 50 -7.78 -23.83 22.57
C LEU A 50 -6.30 -23.90 22.18
N PHE A 51 -5.41 -24.46 23.00
CA PHE A 51 -3.98 -24.51 22.67
C PHE A 51 -3.75 -25.22 21.33
N THR A 52 -4.39 -26.39 21.12
CA THR A 52 -4.25 -27.19 19.90
C THR A 52 -4.89 -26.55 18.67
N GLN A 53 -5.73 -25.52 18.85
CA GLN A 53 -6.29 -24.73 17.75
C GLN A 53 -5.31 -23.68 17.23
N TYR A 54 -4.37 -23.25 18.06
CA TYR A 54 -3.47 -22.13 17.77
C TYR A 54 -2.02 -22.56 17.56
N PHE A 55 -1.56 -23.60 18.27
CA PHE A 55 -0.15 -23.96 18.36
C PHE A 55 0.08 -25.46 18.16
N ASN A 56 1.26 -25.79 17.65
CA ASN A 56 1.68 -27.16 17.35
C ASN A 56 3.10 -27.49 17.86
N GLN A 57 3.64 -26.70 18.78
CA GLN A 57 4.90 -26.94 19.50
C GLN A 57 4.75 -26.45 20.95
N VAL A 58 5.37 -27.16 21.89
CA VAL A 58 5.23 -26.91 23.34
C VAL A 58 6.57 -26.63 23.98
N THR A 59 6.66 -25.52 24.70
CA THR A 59 7.77 -25.20 25.61
C THR A 59 7.21 -25.03 27.03
N PRO A 60 7.87 -25.56 28.08
CA PRO A 60 7.46 -25.28 29.46
C PRO A 60 7.99 -23.91 29.89
N GLU A 61 7.12 -22.91 30.13
CA GLU A 61 7.53 -21.53 30.48
C GLU A 61 8.49 -21.48 31.66
N ASN A 62 8.13 -22.17 32.74
CA ASN A 62 8.89 -22.19 33.99
C ASN A 62 9.21 -23.61 34.46
N ALA A 63 8.37 -24.59 34.14
CA ALA A 63 8.47 -25.92 34.73
C ALA A 63 9.78 -26.66 34.40
N GLY A 64 10.43 -26.34 33.28
CA GLY A 64 11.72 -26.92 32.89
C GLY A 64 12.94 -26.18 33.45
N LYS A 65 12.76 -25.03 34.10
CA LYS A 65 13.85 -24.29 34.75
C LYS A 65 14.28 -25.03 36.01
N TRP A 66 15.59 -25.05 36.27
CA TRP A 66 16.16 -25.88 37.33
C TRP A 66 15.55 -25.59 38.71
N GLY A 67 15.39 -24.32 39.09
CA GLY A 67 14.79 -23.93 40.38
C GLY A 67 13.32 -24.30 40.53
N SER A 68 12.57 -24.47 39.43
CA SER A 68 11.18 -24.95 39.47
C SER A 68 11.10 -26.46 39.65
N ALA A 69 11.99 -27.21 39.01
CA ALA A 69 12.04 -28.67 39.07
C ALA A 69 12.85 -29.20 40.27
N ALA A 70 13.79 -28.44 40.81
CA ALA A 70 14.60 -28.87 41.95
C ALA A 70 13.81 -28.92 43.26
N GLY A 71 14.34 -29.68 44.22
CA GLY A 71 13.91 -29.63 45.60
C GLY A 71 14.14 -28.25 46.22
N THR A 72 13.26 -27.86 47.15
CA THR A 72 13.35 -26.59 47.88
C THR A 72 14.60 -26.50 48.78
N THR A 73 15.18 -27.66 49.12
CA THR A 73 16.50 -27.81 49.71
C THR A 73 17.33 -28.78 48.87
N ARG A 74 18.65 -28.81 49.08
CA ARG A 74 19.57 -29.71 48.37
C ARG A 74 19.18 -31.20 48.48
N THR A 75 18.55 -31.60 49.58
CA THR A 75 18.18 -33.01 49.85
C THR A 75 16.70 -33.30 49.61
N ALA A 76 15.88 -32.29 49.33
CA ALA A 76 14.48 -32.48 49.02
C ALA A 76 14.30 -33.12 47.64
N ALA A 77 13.23 -33.90 47.48
CA ALA A 77 12.89 -34.49 46.18
C ALA A 77 12.59 -33.40 45.13
N MET A 78 12.93 -33.70 43.88
CA MET A 78 12.61 -32.86 42.73
C MET A 78 11.08 -32.82 42.46
N ARG A 79 10.61 -31.69 41.94
CA ARG A 79 9.21 -31.32 41.73
C ARG A 79 8.86 -31.38 40.25
N TRP A 80 8.46 -32.55 39.77
CA TRP A 80 8.30 -32.81 38.34
C TRP A 80 6.91 -32.53 37.75
N ALA A 81 5.88 -32.43 38.58
CA ALA A 81 4.48 -32.51 38.14
C ALA A 81 4.13 -31.57 36.97
N ASN A 82 4.54 -30.30 37.02
CA ASN A 82 4.24 -29.33 35.96
C ASN A 82 5.04 -29.60 34.68
N LEU A 83 6.27 -30.13 34.79
CA LEU A 83 7.09 -30.46 33.64
C LEU A 83 6.60 -31.75 32.98
N ASP A 84 6.20 -32.74 33.79
CA ASP A 84 5.53 -33.95 33.32
C ASP A 84 4.26 -33.59 32.54
N GLN A 85 3.45 -32.67 33.07
CA GLN A 85 2.25 -32.21 32.40
C GLN A 85 2.56 -31.62 31.02
N ALA A 86 3.59 -30.76 30.92
CA ALA A 86 3.95 -30.14 29.64
C ALA A 86 4.51 -31.15 28.64
N TYR A 87 5.39 -32.03 29.09
CA TYR A 87 5.98 -33.08 28.27
C TYR A 87 4.91 -34.05 27.77
N ASN A 88 4.06 -34.56 28.67
CA ASN A 88 3.00 -35.51 28.32
C ASN A 88 1.95 -34.88 27.40
N PHE A 89 1.62 -33.60 27.57
CA PHE A 89 0.75 -32.90 26.66
C PHE A 89 1.33 -32.85 25.24
N ALA A 90 2.62 -32.54 25.10
CA ALA A 90 3.30 -32.56 23.80
C ALA A 90 3.29 -33.95 23.18
N GLN A 91 3.63 -34.99 23.96
CA GLN A 91 3.63 -36.38 23.48
C GLN A 91 2.23 -36.84 23.03
N THR A 92 1.20 -36.54 23.82
CA THR A 92 -0.19 -36.94 23.55
C THR A 92 -0.72 -36.34 22.24
N ASN A 93 -0.33 -35.10 21.92
CA ASN A 93 -0.75 -34.41 20.70
C ASN A 93 0.23 -34.57 19.54
N GLY A 94 1.32 -35.33 19.70
CA GLY A 94 2.35 -35.48 18.67
C GLY A 94 3.12 -34.18 18.38
N PHE A 95 3.17 -33.24 19.33
CA PHE A 95 3.85 -31.96 19.16
C PHE A 95 5.33 -32.05 19.52
N PRO A 96 6.22 -31.36 18.76
CA PRO A 96 7.56 -31.02 19.21
C PRO A 96 7.56 -30.43 20.63
N PHE A 97 8.39 -31.01 21.49
CA PHE A 97 8.68 -30.49 22.82
C PHE A 97 10.07 -29.85 22.83
N ASN A 98 10.15 -28.57 23.21
CA ASN A 98 11.40 -27.85 23.37
C ASN A 98 11.66 -27.68 24.87
N PHE A 99 12.67 -28.37 25.41
CA PHE A 99 12.98 -28.28 26.83
C PHE A 99 13.70 -26.96 27.11
N HIS A 100 13.16 -26.17 28.03
CA HIS A 100 13.74 -24.93 28.54
C HIS A 100 13.80 -25.03 30.07
N VAL A 101 14.97 -25.10 30.71
CA VAL A 101 16.36 -25.06 30.21
C VAL A 101 17.29 -25.71 31.26
N LEU A 102 18.47 -26.20 30.86
CA LEU A 102 19.41 -26.86 31.79
C LEU A 102 20.26 -25.91 32.63
N VAL A 103 20.87 -24.89 32.01
CA VAL A 103 21.80 -23.94 32.65
C VAL A 103 21.39 -22.51 32.31
N TRP A 104 21.25 -21.67 33.34
CA TRP A 104 20.88 -20.26 33.21
C TRP A 104 21.26 -19.47 34.46
N GLY A 105 21.63 -18.20 34.33
CA GLY A 105 21.88 -17.31 35.47
C GLY A 105 20.64 -16.84 36.21
N ASN A 106 19.49 -17.47 36.00
CA ASN A 106 18.25 -17.14 36.69
C ASN A 106 17.42 -18.38 36.99
N GLN A 107 16.56 -18.26 38.00
CA GLN A 107 15.60 -19.29 38.41
C GLN A 107 16.22 -20.68 38.65
N GLN A 108 17.45 -20.73 39.13
CA GLN A 108 18.12 -21.90 39.70
C GLN A 108 17.73 -22.10 41.18
N PRO A 109 18.05 -23.27 41.78
CA PRO A 109 17.80 -23.48 43.20
C PRO A 109 18.61 -22.49 44.06
N THR A 110 17.97 -21.82 45.01
CA THR A 110 18.61 -20.77 45.83
C THR A 110 19.80 -21.26 46.66
N TRP A 111 19.83 -22.56 46.98
CA TRP A 111 20.93 -23.19 47.71
C TRP A 111 22.21 -23.39 46.86
N MET A 112 22.16 -23.23 45.53
CA MET A 112 23.32 -23.42 44.64
C MET A 112 24.44 -22.39 44.89
N ALA A 113 24.08 -21.13 45.14
CA ALA A 113 25.05 -20.04 45.30
C ALA A 113 25.95 -20.21 46.53
N ALA A 114 25.48 -20.94 47.55
CA ALA A 114 26.22 -21.16 48.79
C ALA A 114 27.20 -22.35 48.71
N LEU A 115 27.13 -23.16 47.66
CA LEU A 115 27.97 -24.36 47.52
C LEU A 115 29.35 -24.01 46.93
N PRO A 116 30.41 -24.71 47.37
CA PRO A 116 31.69 -24.71 46.66
C PRO A 116 31.55 -25.20 45.21
N ALA A 117 32.46 -24.78 44.33
CA ALA A 117 32.38 -25.06 42.90
C ALA A 117 32.36 -26.57 42.57
N GLU A 118 33.11 -27.37 43.31
CA GLU A 118 33.14 -28.83 43.19
C GLU A 118 31.79 -29.46 43.54
N GLU A 119 31.08 -28.92 44.53
CA GLU A 119 29.76 -29.39 44.92
C GLU A 119 28.68 -28.90 43.96
N GLN A 120 28.79 -27.65 43.47
CA GLN A 120 27.93 -27.14 42.40
C GLN A 120 28.02 -28.05 41.17
N LEU A 121 29.22 -28.48 40.77
CA LEU A 121 29.40 -29.38 39.62
C LEU A 121 28.71 -30.74 39.85
N VAL A 122 28.74 -31.28 41.08
CA VAL A 122 28.01 -32.51 41.43
C VAL A 122 26.51 -32.32 41.25
N GLU A 123 25.95 -31.20 41.72
CA GLU A 123 24.51 -30.93 41.61
C GLU A 123 24.08 -30.63 40.18
N ILE A 124 24.92 -29.98 39.36
CA ILE A 124 24.69 -29.80 37.93
C ILE A 124 24.63 -31.16 37.23
N LYS A 125 25.57 -32.07 37.51
CA LYS A 125 25.56 -33.43 36.93
C LYS A 125 24.33 -34.23 37.34
N LYS A 126 23.90 -34.12 38.61
CA LYS A 126 22.66 -34.75 39.08
C LYS A 126 21.43 -34.20 38.36
N TRP A 127 21.37 -32.89 38.14
CA TRP A 127 20.28 -32.26 37.39
C TRP A 127 20.21 -32.78 35.95
N PHE A 128 21.34 -32.80 35.24
CA PHE A 128 21.42 -33.32 33.87
C PHE A 128 21.00 -34.79 33.80
N ALA A 129 21.52 -35.62 34.72
CA ALA A 129 21.18 -37.03 34.80
C ALA A 129 19.67 -37.25 35.06
N ALA A 130 19.08 -36.50 36.00
CA ALA A 130 17.69 -36.65 36.36
C ALA A 130 16.74 -36.25 35.22
N VAL A 131 17.06 -35.17 34.48
CA VAL A 131 16.30 -34.79 33.28
C VAL A 131 16.44 -35.83 32.17
N ALA A 132 17.65 -36.34 31.92
CA ALA A 132 17.91 -37.36 30.89
C ALA A 132 17.18 -38.68 31.19
N GLU A 133 17.20 -39.13 32.44
CA GLU A 133 16.51 -40.34 32.89
C GLU A 133 14.99 -40.18 32.75
N ARG A 134 14.45 -39.03 33.15
CA ARG A 134 13.01 -38.80 33.17
C ARG A 134 12.41 -38.56 31.79
N TYR A 135 13.15 -37.90 30.90
CA TYR A 135 12.68 -37.51 29.57
C TYR A 135 13.65 -37.96 28.46
N PRO A 136 13.80 -39.28 28.24
CA PRO A 136 14.81 -39.83 27.34
C PRO A 136 14.59 -39.47 25.86
N ASN A 137 13.39 -39.02 25.49
CA ASN A 137 13.01 -38.69 24.11
C ASN A 137 12.92 -37.18 23.85
N ILE A 138 13.55 -36.34 24.68
CA ILE A 138 13.67 -34.91 24.38
C ILE A 138 14.39 -34.75 23.04
N LYS A 139 13.70 -34.14 22.08
CA LYS A 139 14.24 -33.88 20.74
C LYS A 139 14.96 -32.54 20.64
N TRP A 140 14.45 -31.49 21.27
CA TRP A 140 15.09 -30.17 21.33
C TRP A 140 15.32 -29.76 22.79
N LEU A 141 16.55 -29.35 23.08
CA LEU A 141 17.01 -29.10 24.44
C LEU A 141 17.82 -27.82 24.49
N GLN A 142 17.29 -26.79 25.17
CA GLN A 142 18.08 -25.64 25.54
C GLN A 142 19.07 -26.05 26.63
N VAL A 143 20.36 -25.97 26.30
CA VAL A 143 21.44 -26.33 27.22
C VAL A 143 21.81 -25.12 28.06
N VAL A 144 22.16 -24.01 27.40
CA VAL A 144 22.52 -22.75 28.05
C VAL A 144 21.58 -21.66 27.57
N ASN A 145 20.96 -20.96 28.51
CA ASN A 145 20.20 -19.74 28.27
C ASN A 145 21.01 -18.51 28.67
N GLU A 146 20.91 -17.46 27.87
CA GLU A 146 21.42 -16.11 28.11
C GLU A 146 22.91 -15.99 28.48
N PRO A 147 23.83 -16.68 27.76
CA PRO A 147 25.25 -16.59 28.07
C PRO A 147 25.82 -15.17 27.94
N LEU A 148 25.28 -14.32 27.06
CA LEU A 148 25.74 -12.94 26.88
C LEU A 148 25.10 -11.98 27.89
N HIS A 149 23.90 -12.27 28.34
CA HIS A 149 23.06 -11.30 29.05
C HIS A 149 22.84 -11.63 30.54
N ASP A 150 22.59 -12.90 30.86
CA ASP A 150 22.29 -13.36 32.22
C ASP A 150 23.03 -14.69 32.55
N PRO A 151 24.38 -14.71 32.50
CA PRO A 151 25.15 -15.90 32.84
C PRO A 151 25.16 -16.15 34.36
N PRO A 152 25.28 -17.40 34.83
CA PRO A 152 25.36 -17.74 36.27
C PRO A 152 26.73 -17.40 36.88
N ASP A 153 27.15 -16.14 36.73
CA ASP A 153 28.47 -15.63 37.09
C ASP A 153 28.32 -14.26 37.79
N CYS A 154 28.71 -14.19 39.05
CA CYS A 154 28.63 -12.95 39.82
C CYS A 154 29.63 -11.87 39.41
N THR A 155 30.57 -12.18 38.52
CA THR A 155 31.46 -11.19 37.92
C THR A 155 30.79 -10.48 36.73
N HIS A 156 29.72 -11.04 36.17
CA HIS A 156 28.96 -10.41 35.10
C HIS A 156 28.13 -9.23 35.63
N SER A 157 28.09 -8.12 34.90
CA SER A 157 27.47 -6.86 35.37
C SER A 157 25.99 -7.01 35.73
N ALA A 158 25.24 -7.87 35.04
CA ALA A 158 23.84 -8.17 35.37
C ALA A 158 23.68 -8.83 36.74
N ASN A 159 24.69 -9.58 37.17
CA ASN A 159 24.65 -10.50 38.31
C ASN A 159 25.62 -10.13 39.44
N GLN A 160 26.10 -8.89 39.47
CA GLN A 160 26.91 -8.35 40.55
C GLN A 160 26.07 -7.91 41.77
N GLY A 161 26.73 -7.83 42.93
CA GLY A 161 26.11 -7.30 44.15
C GLY A 161 24.93 -8.14 44.65
N ALA A 162 23.80 -7.50 44.94
CA ALA A 162 22.61 -8.18 45.47
C ALA A 162 22.02 -9.24 44.53
N ASN A 163 22.29 -9.14 43.22
CA ASN A 163 21.80 -10.08 42.21
C ASN A 163 22.61 -11.38 42.16
N CYS A 164 23.83 -11.40 42.71
CA CYS A 164 24.71 -12.57 42.69
C CYS A 164 24.07 -13.83 43.29
N ASN A 165 23.40 -13.68 44.44
CA ASN A 165 22.73 -14.80 45.09
C ASN A 165 21.59 -15.36 44.22
N ALA A 166 20.94 -14.48 43.45
CA ALA A 166 19.86 -14.85 42.56
C ALA A 166 20.37 -15.47 41.24
N SER A 167 21.66 -15.40 40.92
CA SER A 167 22.23 -16.03 39.72
C SER A 167 22.84 -17.42 39.94
N GLY A 168 22.99 -17.81 41.20
CA GLY A 168 23.54 -19.12 41.57
C GLY A 168 25.07 -19.22 41.53
N ASN A 169 25.76 -18.30 40.86
CA ASN A 169 27.22 -18.20 40.82
C ASN A 169 27.97 -19.52 40.55
N TYR A 170 27.55 -20.28 39.55
CA TYR A 170 28.08 -21.62 39.28
C TYR A 170 28.81 -21.76 37.94
N ALA A 171 29.04 -20.67 37.20
CA ALA A 171 29.86 -20.69 35.99
C ALA A 171 31.28 -21.24 36.26
N ARG A 172 31.88 -20.93 37.41
CA ARG A 172 33.20 -21.46 37.81
C ARG A 172 33.20 -22.99 37.96
N ALA A 173 32.11 -23.59 38.44
CA ALA A 173 31.97 -25.04 38.55
C ALA A 173 32.05 -25.74 37.18
N LEU A 174 31.72 -25.01 36.12
CA LEU A 174 31.80 -25.44 34.73
C LEU A 174 33.09 -24.95 34.04
N GLY A 175 34.05 -24.36 34.76
CA GLY A 175 35.32 -23.88 34.22
C GLY A 175 35.44 -22.36 34.09
N GLY A 176 34.37 -21.59 34.31
CA GLY A 176 34.37 -20.13 34.20
C GLY A 176 34.58 -19.64 32.76
N ALA A 177 34.98 -18.37 32.59
CA ALA A 177 35.28 -17.84 31.26
C ALA A 177 36.53 -18.49 30.65
N ASN A 178 37.63 -18.60 31.42
CA ASN A 178 38.91 -19.13 30.95
C ASN A 178 39.37 -20.26 31.87
N GLY A 179 38.75 -21.41 31.72
CA GLY A 179 39.11 -22.64 32.40
C GLY A 179 40.34 -23.29 31.77
N THR A 180 40.23 -24.57 31.44
CA THR A 180 41.34 -25.34 30.85
C THR A 180 41.52 -25.06 29.36
N ASP A 181 40.43 -24.79 28.63
CA ASP A 181 40.43 -24.55 27.19
C ASP A 181 40.73 -23.07 26.87
N GLY A 182 40.45 -22.16 27.81
CA GLY A 182 40.82 -20.75 27.70
C GLY A 182 40.09 -20.00 26.58
N THR A 183 38.84 -20.37 26.30
CA THR A 183 38.09 -19.86 25.14
C THR A 183 37.36 -18.54 25.41
N GLY A 184 37.37 -18.05 26.65
CA GLY A 184 36.48 -17.00 27.15
C GLY A 184 35.06 -17.49 27.47
N TRP A 185 34.73 -18.74 27.14
CA TRP A 185 33.40 -19.34 27.25
C TRP A 185 33.44 -20.79 27.76
N ASP A 186 34.48 -21.18 28.51
CA ASP A 186 34.69 -22.58 28.93
C ASP A 186 33.48 -23.15 29.70
N TRP A 187 32.80 -22.33 30.49
CA TRP A 187 31.58 -22.75 31.21
C TRP A 187 30.45 -23.17 30.25
N VAL A 188 30.28 -22.47 29.12
CA VAL A 188 29.32 -22.82 28.07
C VAL A 188 29.78 -24.10 27.39
N LEU A 189 31.06 -24.15 26.98
CA LEU A 189 31.64 -25.31 26.31
C LEU A 189 31.47 -26.60 27.14
N ASN A 190 31.80 -26.54 28.44
CA ASN A 190 31.69 -27.67 29.34
C ASN A 190 30.24 -28.05 29.65
N ALA A 191 29.32 -27.08 29.74
CA ALA A 191 27.88 -27.38 29.86
C ALA A 191 27.37 -28.16 28.63
N PHE A 192 27.82 -27.79 27.43
CA PHE A 192 27.48 -28.46 26.19
C PHE A 192 28.13 -29.84 26.03
N ARG A 193 29.40 -30.01 26.44
CA ARG A 193 30.05 -31.33 26.53
C ARG A 193 29.26 -32.26 27.46
N LEU A 194 28.82 -31.74 28.61
CA LEU A 194 27.99 -32.49 29.56
C LEU A 194 26.62 -32.83 28.96
N ALA A 195 25.97 -31.88 28.29
CA ALA A 195 24.71 -32.12 27.62
C ALA A 195 24.83 -33.17 26.52
N ARG A 196 25.89 -33.15 25.71
CA ARG A 196 26.12 -34.18 24.69
C ARG A 196 26.34 -35.56 25.30
N GLN A 197 26.98 -35.65 26.46
CA GLN A 197 27.16 -36.90 27.20
C GLN A 197 25.82 -37.49 27.69
N TYR A 198 24.97 -36.66 28.32
CA TYR A 198 23.70 -37.14 28.89
C TYR A 198 22.56 -37.25 27.86
N PHE A 199 22.60 -36.44 26.80
CA PHE A 199 21.57 -36.33 25.78
C PHE A 199 22.17 -36.55 24.37
N PRO A 200 22.74 -37.73 24.07
CA PRO A 200 23.43 -37.97 22.82
C PRO A 200 22.53 -37.85 21.58
N ASN A 201 21.21 -38.05 21.76
CA ASN A 201 20.22 -38.04 20.68
C ASN A 201 19.44 -36.73 20.57
N ALA A 202 19.58 -35.81 21.54
CA ALA A 202 18.86 -34.54 21.52
C ALA A 202 19.57 -33.52 20.61
N LYS A 203 18.79 -32.61 20.04
CA LYS A 203 19.27 -31.41 19.37
C LYS A 203 19.55 -30.33 20.41
N LEU A 204 20.84 -30.06 20.63
CA LEU A 204 21.31 -29.14 21.66
C LEU A 204 21.23 -27.69 21.15
N MET A 205 20.67 -26.82 21.97
CA MET A 205 20.39 -25.42 21.63
C MET A 205 21.09 -24.46 22.59
N LEU A 206 21.67 -23.41 22.02
CA LEU A 206 22.10 -22.19 22.70
C LEU A 206 20.97 -21.16 22.53
N ASN A 207 20.51 -20.52 23.59
CA ASN A 207 19.40 -19.56 23.53
C ASN A 207 19.77 -18.24 24.22
N ASP A 208 19.36 -17.11 23.65
CA ASP A 208 19.61 -15.78 24.22
C ASP A 208 18.68 -14.74 23.57
N TYR A 209 18.48 -13.58 24.20
CA TYR A 209 17.74 -12.45 23.63
C TYR A 209 18.64 -11.42 22.97
N SER A 210 18.05 -10.50 22.19
CA SER A 210 18.77 -9.37 21.58
C SER A 210 19.96 -9.80 20.71
N ILE A 211 19.97 -11.03 20.19
CA ILE A 211 21.08 -11.48 19.36
C ILE A 211 21.03 -10.81 18.00
N THR A 212 19.84 -10.70 17.42
CA THR A 212 19.63 -10.23 16.04
C THR A 212 19.41 -8.72 15.93
N ASN A 213 19.18 -8.01 17.05
CA ASN A 213 18.91 -6.57 17.02
C ASN A 213 20.17 -5.69 16.91
N SER A 214 21.37 -6.26 17.10
CA SER A 214 22.65 -5.56 17.02
C SER A 214 23.73 -6.44 16.41
N ASN A 215 24.49 -5.88 15.46
CA ASN A 215 25.60 -6.58 14.82
C ASN A 215 26.68 -7.02 15.82
N SER A 216 26.85 -6.29 16.92
CA SER A 216 27.83 -6.62 17.98
C SER A 216 27.40 -7.86 18.74
N ALA A 217 26.13 -7.93 19.17
CA ALA A 217 25.56 -9.08 19.86
C ALA A 217 25.62 -10.34 18.98
N THR A 218 25.23 -10.23 17.71
CA THR A 218 25.35 -11.35 16.76
C THR A 218 26.79 -11.82 16.60
N THR A 219 27.76 -10.90 16.56
CA THR A 219 29.19 -11.26 16.45
C THR A 219 29.67 -12.05 17.66
N GLN A 220 29.33 -11.61 18.88
CA GLN A 220 29.70 -12.32 20.11
C GLN A 220 29.02 -13.69 20.18
N TYR A 221 27.75 -13.77 19.79
CA TYR A 221 27.03 -15.04 19.76
C TYR A 221 27.63 -16.03 18.76
N LEU A 222 28.05 -15.56 17.58
CA LEU A 222 28.77 -16.37 16.60
C LEU A 222 30.11 -16.91 17.13
N GLN A 223 30.81 -16.17 18.00
CA GLN A 223 32.05 -16.67 18.64
C GLN A 223 31.76 -17.89 19.52
N ILE A 224 30.68 -17.86 20.31
CA ILE A 224 30.25 -19.00 21.12
C ILE A 224 29.84 -20.17 20.22
N ILE A 225 29.05 -19.90 19.18
CA ILE A 225 28.62 -20.91 18.20
C ILE A 225 29.83 -21.58 17.55
N ASP A 226 30.85 -20.83 17.14
CA ASP A 226 32.06 -21.37 16.52
C ASP A 226 32.86 -22.26 17.49
N ILE A 227 32.93 -21.89 18.77
CA ILE A 227 33.55 -22.73 19.81
C ILE A 227 32.81 -24.07 19.91
N LEU A 228 31.48 -24.04 20.06
CA LEU A 228 30.67 -25.25 20.23
C LEU A 228 30.67 -26.13 18.97
N LYS A 229 30.69 -25.52 17.77
CA LYS A 229 30.70 -26.25 16.50
C LYS A 229 31.97 -27.03 16.25
N ARG A 230 33.13 -26.57 16.74
CA ARG A 230 34.42 -27.29 16.59
C ARG A 230 34.38 -28.70 17.20
N GLU A 231 33.52 -28.92 18.18
CA GLU A 231 33.33 -30.21 18.85
C GLU A 231 31.96 -30.85 18.54
N ASN A 232 31.23 -30.34 17.54
CA ASN A 232 29.90 -30.83 17.16
C ASN A 232 28.90 -30.84 18.34
N LEU A 233 28.97 -29.81 19.19
CA LEU A 233 28.17 -29.74 20.41
C LEU A 233 26.86 -28.95 20.22
N LEU A 234 26.76 -28.12 19.18
CA LEU A 234 25.57 -27.29 18.93
C LEU A 234 24.81 -27.79 17.70
N ASP A 235 23.50 -27.96 17.85
CA ASP A 235 22.61 -28.37 16.75
C ASP A 235 21.65 -27.26 16.32
N VAL A 236 21.28 -26.33 17.22
CA VAL A 236 20.24 -25.32 16.96
C VAL A 236 20.61 -23.99 17.61
N ILE A 237 20.34 -22.90 16.89
CA ILE A 237 20.52 -21.54 17.38
C ILE A 237 19.17 -21.01 17.85
N GLY A 238 19.07 -20.59 19.11
CA GLY A 238 17.91 -19.90 19.67
C GLY A 238 18.10 -18.38 19.67
N GLU A 239 17.04 -17.67 19.30
CA GLU A 239 16.86 -16.22 19.47
C GLU A 239 15.49 -16.02 20.15
N GLN A 240 15.47 -15.38 21.32
CA GLN A 240 14.23 -15.24 22.08
C GLN A 240 13.19 -14.38 21.34
N GLY A 241 13.58 -13.24 20.76
CA GLY A 241 12.65 -12.39 19.99
C GLY A 241 11.67 -11.58 20.84
N HIS A 242 11.92 -11.37 22.13
CA HIS A 242 11.09 -10.58 23.02
C HIS A 242 10.81 -9.15 22.50
N ALA A 243 9.70 -8.56 22.94
CA ALA A 243 9.21 -7.25 22.51
C ALA A 243 10.26 -6.14 22.63
N PHE A 244 11.07 -6.14 23.70
CA PHE A 244 12.13 -5.15 23.91
C PHE A 244 13.31 -5.33 22.95
N SER A 245 13.50 -6.52 22.37
CA SER A 245 14.53 -6.80 21.39
C SER A 245 14.12 -6.44 19.96
N THR A 246 12.81 -6.37 19.67
CA THR A 246 12.25 -6.20 18.30
C THR A 246 11.70 -4.79 18.02
N THR A 247 12.00 -3.82 18.88
CA THR A 247 11.61 -2.40 18.69
C THR A 247 12.35 -1.72 17.53
N GLY A 248 13.51 -2.26 17.14
CA GLY A 248 14.40 -1.68 16.13
C GLY A 248 14.01 -1.98 14.67
N ASN A 249 14.92 -1.68 13.75
CA ASN A 249 14.73 -1.92 12.33
C ASN A 249 14.81 -3.42 11.98
N MET A 250 13.74 -3.99 11.44
CA MET A 250 13.69 -5.42 11.08
C MET A 250 14.65 -5.82 9.95
N ALA A 251 15.16 -4.88 9.16
CA ALA A 251 16.25 -5.16 8.21
C ALA A 251 17.56 -5.56 8.92
N VAL A 252 17.82 -5.03 10.13
CA VAL A 252 18.97 -5.43 10.96
C VAL A 252 18.77 -6.86 11.46
N HIS A 253 17.58 -7.17 11.97
CA HIS A 253 17.23 -8.54 12.35
C HIS A 253 17.41 -9.51 11.20
N LYS A 254 16.88 -9.18 10.00
CA LYS A 254 17.04 -10.03 8.82
C LYS A 254 18.51 -10.25 8.47
N SER A 255 19.32 -9.19 8.43
CA SER A 255 20.76 -9.30 8.14
C SER A 255 21.49 -10.17 9.16
N ASN A 256 21.16 -10.06 10.44
CA ASN A 256 21.77 -10.89 11.47
C ASN A 256 21.27 -12.34 11.46
N LEU A 257 20.01 -12.60 11.08
CA LEU A 257 19.54 -13.97 10.78
C LEU A 257 20.30 -14.56 9.59
N ASP A 258 20.52 -13.79 8.52
CA ASP A 258 21.31 -14.24 7.36
C ASP A 258 22.74 -14.62 7.82
N ARG A 259 23.35 -13.83 8.73
CA ARG A 259 24.66 -14.14 9.34
C ARG A 259 24.64 -15.41 10.17
N LEU A 260 23.67 -15.58 11.07
CA LEU A 260 23.52 -16.82 11.85
C LEU A 260 23.30 -18.04 10.95
N ALA A 261 22.57 -17.88 9.84
CA ALA A 261 22.31 -18.94 8.88
C ALA A 261 23.57 -19.41 8.12
N THR A 262 24.61 -18.56 7.98
CA THR A 262 25.90 -18.99 7.40
C THR A 262 26.60 -20.09 8.19
N THR A 263 26.20 -20.30 9.46
CA THR A 263 26.70 -21.41 10.27
C THR A 263 26.20 -22.77 9.77
N GLY A 264 25.14 -22.80 8.94
CA GLY A 264 24.46 -24.03 8.51
C GLY A 264 23.59 -24.69 9.58
N LEU A 265 23.48 -24.10 10.77
CA LEU A 265 22.57 -24.57 11.82
C LEU A 265 21.18 -23.95 11.66
N PRO A 266 20.10 -24.70 11.92
CA PRO A 266 18.76 -24.15 11.96
C PRO A 266 18.59 -23.18 13.14
N ILE A 267 17.72 -22.19 12.96
CA ILE A 267 17.38 -21.15 13.93
C ILE A 267 15.96 -21.40 14.46
N GLN A 268 15.74 -21.17 15.75
CA GLN A 268 14.41 -21.11 16.36
C GLN A 268 14.22 -19.74 17.00
N ILE A 269 13.08 -19.11 16.72
CA ILE A 269 12.62 -17.97 17.50
C ILE A 269 11.84 -18.53 18.68
N THR A 270 12.38 -18.43 19.89
CA THR A 270 12.01 -19.29 21.02
C THR A 270 11.02 -18.66 21.99
N GLU A 271 10.92 -17.32 22.03
CA GLU A 271 10.18 -16.61 23.09
C GLU A 271 9.53 -15.30 22.56
N LEU A 272 8.98 -15.32 21.34
CA LEU A 272 8.40 -14.14 20.71
C LEU A 272 7.22 -13.61 21.54
N ASP A 273 7.33 -12.36 21.96
CA ASP A 273 6.22 -11.57 22.45
C ASP A 273 6.30 -10.15 21.87
N ILE A 274 5.15 -9.51 21.73
CA ILE A 274 5.03 -8.18 21.14
C ILE A 274 4.03 -7.39 21.98
N ASP A 275 4.51 -6.28 22.54
CA ASP A 275 3.70 -5.42 23.41
C ASP A 275 2.54 -4.78 22.63
N GLY A 276 1.45 -4.48 23.34
CA GLY A 276 0.23 -3.88 22.81
C GLY A 276 -0.17 -2.64 23.57
N VAL A 277 0.78 -1.81 23.98
CA VAL A 277 0.51 -0.57 24.72
C VAL A 277 -0.01 0.50 23.75
N ALA A 278 -1.09 1.18 24.12
CA ALA A 278 -1.62 2.29 23.34
C ALA A 278 -0.58 3.43 23.24
N ALA A 279 -0.42 4.00 22.05
CA ALA A 279 0.58 5.03 21.79
C ALA A 279 0.09 6.03 20.75
N GLY A 280 0.35 7.33 20.95
CA GLY A 280 0.02 8.36 19.97
C GLY A 280 -1.48 8.45 19.61
N GLY A 281 -2.37 8.14 20.56
CA GLY A 281 -3.82 8.10 20.32
C GLY A 281 -4.32 6.84 19.59
N VAL A 282 -3.43 5.88 19.28
CA VAL A 282 -3.78 4.60 18.65
C VAL A 282 -4.03 3.56 19.73
N ALA A 283 -5.12 2.80 19.59
CA ALA A 283 -5.48 1.72 20.50
C ALA A 283 -4.40 0.63 20.53
N GLY A 284 -4.21 0.02 21.70
CA GLY A 284 -3.12 -0.93 21.94
C GLY A 284 -3.18 -2.20 21.10
N ASP A 285 -4.37 -2.68 20.76
CA ASP A 285 -4.59 -3.82 19.85
C ASP A 285 -4.17 -3.49 18.41
N VAL A 286 -4.40 -2.25 17.95
CA VAL A 286 -3.96 -1.76 16.63
C VAL A 286 -2.44 -1.58 16.60
N VAL A 287 -1.84 -1.05 17.68
CA VAL A 287 -0.37 -0.99 17.83
C VAL A 287 0.23 -2.39 17.74
N GLN A 288 -0.32 -3.34 18.50
CA GLN A 288 0.17 -4.72 18.51
C GLN A 288 0.05 -5.37 17.12
N LEU A 289 -1.10 -5.25 16.45
CA LEU A 289 -1.29 -5.80 15.09
C LEU A 289 -0.26 -5.24 14.10
N ARG A 290 0.00 -3.94 14.15
CA ARG A 290 1.01 -3.29 13.30
C ARG A 290 2.39 -3.88 13.55
N ASP A 291 2.76 -4.09 14.80
CA ASP A 291 4.08 -4.64 15.15
C ASP A 291 4.19 -6.15 14.83
N TYR A 292 3.11 -6.92 14.96
CA TYR A 292 3.04 -8.30 14.43
C TYR A 292 3.30 -8.34 12.92
N ARG A 293 2.64 -7.48 12.14
CA ARG A 293 2.85 -7.34 10.68
C ARG A 293 4.27 -6.90 10.30
N ARG A 294 4.95 -6.17 11.19
CA ARG A 294 6.33 -5.72 10.98
C ARG A 294 7.35 -6.82 11.30
N ILE A 295 7.13 -7.55 12.39
CA ILE A 295 8.13 -8.44 13.00
C ILE A 295 8.02 -9.88 12.47
N VAL A 296 6.82 -10.46 12.54
CA VAL A 296 6.60 -11.88 12.25
C VAL A 296 7.07 -12.29 10.86
N PRO A 297 6.83 -11.51 9.78
CA PRO A 297 7.30 -11.91 8.45
C PRO A 297 8.82 -12.06 8.36
N VAL A 298 9.60 -11.23 9.04
CA VAL A 298 11.06 -11.35 9.01
C VAL A 298 11.54 -12.67 9.63
N PHE A 299 10.91 -13.11 10.71
CA PHE A 299 11.24 -14.38 11.35
C PHE A 299 10.64 -15.59 10.64
N TRP A 300 9.33 -15.54 10.37
CA TRP A 300 8.58 -16.64 9.78
C TRP A 300 9.01 -16.94 8.34
N GLU A 301 9.42 -15.94 7.57
CA GLU A 301 9.80 -16.16 6.17
C GLU A 301 11.25 -16.61 6.00
N HIS A 302 12.11 -16.38 7.00
CA HIS A 302 13.54 -16.66 6.87
C HIS A 302 13.81 -18.17 6.72
N PRO A 303 14.55 -18.62 5.69
CA PRO A 303 14.68 -20.04 5.35
C PRO A 303 15.37 -20.88 6.44
N ALA A 304 16.29 -20.30 7.21
CA ALA A 304 16.95 -20.99 8.33
C ALA A 304 16.08 -21.09 9.60
N VAL A 305 14.98 -20.34 9.71
CA VAL A 305 14.10 -20.39 10.88
C VAL A 305 13.12 -21.55 10.73
N GLN A 306 13.09 -22.49 11.68
CA GLN A 306 12.20 -23.67 11.65
C GLN A 306 11.02 -23.57 12.63
N VAL A 307 11.15 -22.76 13.69
CA VAL A 307 10.13 -22.60 14.74
C VAL A 307 10.01 -21.12 15.08
N VAL A 308 8.77 -20.67 15.29
CA VAL A 308 8.46 -19.45 16.04
C VAL A 308 7.57 -19.83 17.21
N THR A 309 8.04 -19.58 18.44
CA THR A 309 7.32 -19.86 19.67
C THR A 309 6.87 -18.55 20.29
N VAL A 310 5.57 -18.38 20.53
CA VAL A 310 5.01 -17.23 21.23
C VAL A 310 5.14 -17.42 22.75
N TRP A 311 5.72 -16.48 23.49
CA TRP A 311 6.01 -16.64 24.92
C TRP A 311 4.82 -16.34 25.84
N GLY A 312 3.77 -17.12 25.64
CA GLY A 312 2.48 -16.99 26.31
C GLY A 312 1.53 -16.19 25.43
N TRP A 313 0.25 -16.53 25.48
CA TRP A 313 -0.70 -16.04 24.46
C TRP A 313 -1.97 -15.45 25.06
N ARG A 314 -2.28 -15.73 26.33
CA ARG A 314 -3.58 -15.41 26.93
C ARG A 314 -3.47 -14.56 28.20
N GLN A 315 -4.40 -13.63 28.37
CA GLN A 315 -4.60 -12.93 29.64
C GLN A 315 -5.23 -13.83 30.72
N PRO A 316 -4.97 -13.56 32.00
CA PRO A 316 -3.93 -12.67 32.52
C PRO A 316 -2.56 -13.39 32.63
N ASN A 317 -2.48 -14.66 32.21
CA ASN A 317 -1.35 -15.57 32.45
C ASN A 317 -0.21 -15.38 31.43
N HIS A 318 0.35 -14.17 31.43
CA HIS A 318 1.46 -13.79 30.58
C HIS A 318 2.42 -12.89 31.35
N TRP A 319 3.72 -13.16 31.26
CA TRP A 319 4.73 -12.43 32.03
C TRP A 319 4.76 -10.91 31.73
N ARG A 320 4.50 -10.54 30.48
CA ARG A 320 4.26 -9.16 30.00
C ARG A 320 2.78 -8.72 29.93
N ASN A 321 1.91 -9.24 30.79
CA ASN A 321 0.49 -8.86 30.79
C ASN A 321 0.28 -7.34 30.99
N ALA A 322 1.12 -6.69 31.81
CA ALA A 322 1.07 -5.24 32.03
C ALA A 322 1.38 -4.41 30.77
N GLN A 323 2.09 -4.99 29.79
CA GLN A 323 2.38 -4.38 28.50
C GLN A 323 1.37 -4.77 27.42
N ASN A 324 0.26 -5.44 27.80
CA ASN A 324 -0.78 -5.92 26.89
C ASN A 324 -0.22 -6.83 25.77
N ALA A 325 0.83 -7.59 26.06
CA ALA A 325 1.45 -8.53 25.14
C ALA A 325 0.61 -9.78 24.76
N PRO A 326 -0.29 -10.32 25.60
CA PRO A 326 -1.16 -11.41 25.19
C PRO A 326 -1.91 -11.12 23.90
N ILE A 327 -2.14 -12.16 23.10
CA ILE A 327 -2.89 -12.09 21.84
C ILE A 327 -4.32 -12.60 21.98
N VAL A 328 -4.67 -13.18 23.13
CA VAL A 328 -6.03 -13.60 23.50
C VAL A 328 -6.40 -13.04 24.87
N LEU A 329 -7.63 -12.57 25.01
CA LEU A 329 -8.18 -11.96 26.21
C LEU A 329 -8.63 -13.02 27.24
N SER A 330 -8.95 -12.56 28.45
CA SER A 330 -9.33 -13.44 29.56
C SER A 330 -10.70 -14.12 29.38
N ASP A 331 -11.50 -13.66 28.42
CA ASP A 331 -12.79 -14.22 27.99
C ASP A 331 -12.65 -15.13 26.75
N ASP A 332 -11.42 -15.53 26.40
CA ASP A 332 -11.06 -16.33 25.22
C ASP A 332 -11.26 -15.62 23.87
N MET A 333 -11.55 -14.31 23.86
CA MET A 333 -11.64 -13.55 22.60
C MET A 333 -10.24 -13.28 22.03
N PRO A 334 -9.96 -13.65 20.76
CA PRO A 334 -8.70 -13.33 20.11
C PRO A 334 -8.62 -11.83 19.79
N LYS A 335 -7.45 -11.23 20.01
CA LYS A 335 -7.14 -9.88 19.55
C LYS A 335 -6.87 -9.89 18.03
N PRO A 336 -6.96 -8.75 17.35
CA PRO A 336 -6.59 -8.62 15.94
C PRO A 336 -5.24 -9.26 15.58
N ALA A 337 -4.23 -9.14 16.47
CA ALA A 337 -2.92 -9.75 16.27
C ALA A 337 -2.95 -11.29 16.22
N ALA A 338 -3.77 -11.97 17.05
CA ALA A 338 -3.92 -13.43 16.99
C ALA A 338 -4.55 -13.85 15.67
N LEU A 339 -5.65 -13.21 15.29
CA LEU A 339 -6.39 -13.52 14.06
C LEU A 339 -5.49 -13.36 12.83
N TRP A 340 -4.80 -12.22 12.73
CA TRP A 340 -3.85 -11.98 11.66
C TRP A 340 -2.69 -12.99 11.67
N LEU A 341 -2.08 -13.26 12.82
CA LEU A 341 -0.97 -14.22 12.93
C LEU A 341 -1.39 -15.60 12.42
N HIS A 342 -2.56 -16.08 12.85
CA HIS A 342 -3.02 -17.42 12.50
C HIS A 342 -3.39 -17.56 11.02
N ASP A 343 -4.01 -16.56 10.42
CA ASP A 343 -4.26 -16.55 8.97
C ASP A 343 -2.95 -16.43 8.19
N TYR A 344 -2.06 -15.55 8.63
CA TYR A 344 -0.75 -15.33 8.03
C TYR A 344 0.08 -16.63 8.02
N VAL A 345 0.26 -17.28 9.17
CA VAL A 345 1.06 -18.51 9.22
C VAL A 345 0.41 -19.68 8.51
N ARG A 346 -0.90 -19.65 8.22
CA ARG A 346 -1.61 -20.71 7.47
C ARG A 346 -1.66 -20.45 5.96
N GLY A 347 -1.18 -19.30 5.51
CA GLY A 347 -1.30 -18.90 4.11
C GLY A 347 -2.73 -18.58 3.68
N ILE A 348 -3.61 -18.22 4.63
CA ILE A 348 -5.00 -17.88 4.33
C ILE A 348 -5.01 -16.49 3.70
N ALA A 349 -5.35 -16.44 2.42
CA ALA A 349 -5.51 -15.20 1.67
C ALA A 349 -6.90 -14.58 1.89
N PRO A 350 -7.05 -13.25 1.70
CA PRO A 350 -8.36 -12.63 1.58
C PRO A 350 -9.19 -13.27 0.45
N ALA A 351 -10.50 -13.35 0.64
CA ALA A 351 -11.42 -13.99 -0.31
C ALA A 351 -12.35 -12.96 -0.96
N ILE A 352 -12.29 -12.85 -2.29
CA ILE A 352 -13.26 -12.04 -3.05
C ILE A 352 -14.63 -12.69 -2.95
N ARG A 353 -15.67 -11.92 -2.60
CA ARG A 353 -17.04 -12.46 -2.53
C ARG A 353 -17.48 -12.99 -3.90
N ALA A 354 -17.99 -14.21 -3.94
CA ALA A 354 -18.42 -14.85 -5.17
C ALA A 354 -19.63 -14.13 -5.80
N ASN A 355 -19.79 -14.29 -7.11
CA ASN A 355 -20.96 -13.85 -7.89
C ASN A 355 -21.27 -12.34 -7.82
N GLN A 356 -20.25 -11.50 -7.58
CA GLN A 356 -20.41 -10.06 -7.66
C GLN A 356 -20.63 -9.62 -9.10
N THR A 357 -21.77 -8.94 -9.32
CA THR A 357 -22.14 -8.35 -10.61
C THR A 357 -22.29 -6.85 -10.43
N PHE A 358 -21.74 -6.09 -11.36
CA PHE A 358 -21.83 -4.63 -11.42
C PHE A 358 -22.70 -4.21 -12.59
N SER A 359 -23.27 -3.01 -12.54
CA SER A 359 -24.09 -2.49 -13.64
C SER A 359 -23.70 -1.05 -13.95
N VAL A 360 -23.38 -0.80 -15.21
CA VAL A 360 -23.13 0.54 -15.74
C VAL A 360 -24.42 1.03 -16.39
N ARG A 361 -25.00 2.09 -15.84
CA ARG A 361 -26.23 2.72 -16.34
C ARG A 361 -25.98 4.00 -17.16
N ASP A 362 -24.77 4.54 -17.06
CA ASP A 362 -24.31 5.75 -17.74
C ASP A 362 -22.78 5.64 -17.84
N VAL A 363 -22.20 6.10 -18.94
CA VAL A 363 -20.76 6.14 -19.17
C VAL A 363 -19.98 6.93 -18.10
N ASN A 364 -20.66 7.84 -17.39
CA ASN A 364 -20.10 8.62 -16.29
C ASN A 364 -20.43 8.05 -14.89
N ALA A 365 -21.21 6.98 -14.81
CA ALA A 365 -21.59 6.39 -13.53
C ALA A 365 -20.43 5.59 -12.89
N PRO A 366 -20.32 5.57 -11.56
CA PRO A 366 -19.47 4.61 -10.86
C PRO A 366 -19.90 3.18 -11.20
N VAL A 367 -18.94 2.32 -11.56
CA VAL A 367 -19.22 0.90 -11.86
C VAL A 367 -19.56 0.13 -10.56
N GLY A 368 -18.81 0.42 -9.49
CA GLY A 368 -18.97 -0.18 -8.16
C GLY A 368 -17.62 -0.54 -7.55
N THR A 369 -17.63 -1.15 -6.37
CA THR A 369 -16.42 -1.53 -5.63
C THR A 369 -16.45 -3.02 -5.34
N VAL A 370 -15.38 -3.72 -5.75
CA VAL A 370 -15.22 -5.14 -5.46
C VAL A 370 -15.08 -5.37 -3.97
N GLN A 371 -15.83 -6.34 -3.44
CA GLN A 371 -15.85 -6.71 -2.02
C GLN A 371 -15.05 -7.99 -1.80
N ALA A 372 -14.29 -8.02 -0.72
CA ALA A 372 -13.57 -9.19 -0.23
C ALA A 372 -13.65 -9.23 1.29
N ASP A 373 -13.49 -10.43 1.86
CA ASP A 373 -13.50 -10.69 3.28
C ASP A 373 -12.19 -11.36 3.73
N ASP A 374 -11.76 -11.02 4.94
CA ASP A 374 -10.67 -11.64 5.69
C ASP A 374 -11.05 -11.74 7.19
N TRP A 375 -10.10 -12.10 8.05
CA TRP A 375 -10.30 -12.11 9.50
C TRP A 375 -10.80 -10.76 10.07
N ALA A 376 -10.42 -9.62 9.47
CA ALA A 376 -10.81 -8.31 9.95
C ALA A 376 -12.29 -8.03 9.65
N SER A 377 -12.77 -8.47 8.48
CA SER A 377 -14.21 -8.50 8.16
C SER A 377 -15.00 -9.33 9.18
N ALA A 378 -14.49 -10.50 9.58
CA ALA A 378 -15.18 -11.43 10.48
C ALA A 378 -15.44 -10.85 11.88
N ILE A 379 -14.60 -9.92 12.34
CA ILE A 379 -14.79 -9.22 13.62
C ILE A 379 -15.43 -7.83 13.48
N GLY A 380 -15.90 -7.46 12.28
CA GLY A 380 -16.53 -6.17 12.03
C GLY A 380 -15.56 -4.98 12.15
N ARG A 381 -14.26 -5.20 11.90
CA ARG A 381 -13.19 -4.18 11.94
C ARG A 381 -12.48 -4.05 10.58
N PRO A 382 -13.20 -3.83 9.46
CA PRO A 382 -12.61 -3.80 8.13
C PRO A 382 -11.58 -2.68 7.92
N GLU A 383 -11.53 -1.68 8.81
CA GLU A 383 -10.50 -0.63 8.78
C GLU A 383 -9.09 -1.15 9.16
N LEU A 384 -8.99 -2.37 9.71
CA LEU A 384 -7.69 -2.99 10.06
C LEU A 384 -7.04 -3.75 8.90
N ARG A 385 -7.72 -3.92 7.77
CA ARG A 385 -7.22 -4.67 6.60
C ARG A 385 -6.26 -3.84 5.75
N THR A 386 -5.45 -4.53 4.95
CA THR A 386 -4.45 -3.93 4.05
C THR A 386 -4.61 -4.47 2.62
N PHE A 387 -5.76 -4.22 2.01
CA PHE A 387 -6.07 -4.76 0.69
C PHE A 387 -5.41 -3.99 -0.44
N THR A 388 -4.80 -4.75 -1.36
CA THR A 388 -4.35 -4.27 -2.66
C THR A 388 -5.04 -5.07 -3.75
N TRP A 389 -5.72 -4.37 -4.65
CA TRP A 389 -6.55 -4.94 -5.72
C TRP A 389 -5.82 -4.92 -7.05
N GLN A 390 -6.06 -5.95 -7.86
CA GLN A 390 -5.50 -6.04 -9.20
C GLN A 390 -6.49 -6.70 -10.16
N LEU A 391 -6.67 -6.09 -11.33
CA LEU A 391 -7.21 -6.81 -12.49
C LEU A 391 -6.09 -7.60 -13.15
N THR A 392 -6.27 -8.92 -13.24
CA THR A 392 -5.36 -9.84 -13.94
C THR A 392 -5.80 -10.07 -15.38
N GLY A 393 -7.03 -9.69 -15.73
CA GLY A 393 -7.55 -9.70 -17.09
C GLY A 393 -8.89 -8.97 -17.19
N THR A 394 -9.19 -8.40 -18.35
CA THR A 394 -10.48 -7.78 -18.68
C THR A 394 -10.73 -7.91 -20.17
N ASP A 395 -11.99 -8.11 -20.57
CA ASP A 395 -12.42 -8.10 -21.97
C ASP A 395 -13.11 -6.79 -22.37
N GLY A 396 -13.04 -5.78 -21.51
CA GLY A 396 -13.63 -4.46 -21.68
C GLY A 396 -12.80 -3.33 -21.10
N PRO A 397 -13.30 -2.08 -21.21
CA PRO A 397 -12.54 -0.88 -20.88
C PRO A 397 -12.55 -0.57 -19.38
N PHE A 398 -12.15 -1.51 -18.52
CA PHE A 398 -12.20 -1.33 -17.07
C PHE A 398 -10.81 -1.29 -16.44
N ALA A 399 -10.69 -0.48 -15.38
CA ALA A 399 -9.59 -0.52 -14.43
C ALA A 399 -10.14 -0.66 -13.02
N ILE A 400 -9.31 -1.22 -12.12
CA ILE A 400 -9.58 -1.25 -10.69
C ILE A 400 -8.59 -0.31 -9.98
N ASP A 401 -9.10 0.47 -9.03
CA ASP A 401 -8.26 1.22 -8.12
C ASP A 401 -7.57 0.24 -7.14
N PRO A 402 -6.23 0.18 -7.09
CA PRO A 402 -5.53 -0.80 -6.27
C PRO A 402 -5.78 -0.65 -4.77
N SER A 403 -6.14 0.53 -4.29
CA SER A 403 -6.30 0.79 -2.85
C SER A 403 -7.73 0.57 -2.36
N THR A 404 -8.72 0.84 -3.21
CA THR A 404 -10.13 0.83 -2.84
C THR A 404 -10.91 -0.33 -3.43
N GLY A 405 -10.43 -0.94 -4.51
CA GLY A 405 -11.17 -1.94 -5.27
C GLY A 405 -12.28 -1.31 -6.14
N ALA A 406 -12.31 0.01 -6.27
CA ALA A 406 -13.28 0.72 -7.10
C ALA A 406 -13.01 0.47 -8.58
N LEU A 407 -14.03 0.02 -9.30
CA LEU A 407 -14.00 -0.17 -10.74
C LEU A 407 -14.35 1.15 -11.43
N ARG A 408 -13.58 1.46 -12.48
CA ARG A 408 -13.80 2.63 -13.33
C ARG A 408 -13.71 2.27 -14.81
N ILE A 409 -14.40 3.04 -15.63
CA ILE A 409 -14.33 2.96 -17.08
C ILE A 409 -13.06 3.73 -17.53
N THR A 410 -12.33 3.16 -18.48
CA THR A 410 -11.07 3.70 -19.03
C THR A 410 -11.25 4.27 -20.44
N ASP A 411 -12.20 3.71 -21.21
CA ASP A 411 -12.61 4.21 -22.53
C ASP A 411 -14.11 3.97 -22.69
N GLN A 412 -14.89 5.05 -22.62
CA GLN A 412 -16.35 4.97 -22.70
C GLN A 412 -16.85 4.47 -24.05
N ARG A 413 -16.09 4.68 -25.13
CA ARG A 413 -16.48 4.31 -26.50
C ARG A 413 -16.55 2.80 -26.71
N GLN A 414 -15.86 2.03 -25.87
CA GLN A 414 -15.84 0.57 -25.95
C GLN A 414 -17.00 -0.07 -25.18
N LEU A 415 -17.83 0.69 -24.45
CA LEU A 415 -18.96 0.16 -23.67
C LEU A 415 -20.18 -0.23 -24.52
N ASP A 416 -20.31 0.32 -25.73
CA ASP A 416 -21.41 0.02 -26.66
C ASP A 416 -21.17 -1.28 -27.45
N GLU A 417 -19.99 -1.88 -27.32
CA GLU A 417 -19.61 -3.08 -28.05
C GLU A 417 -20.30 -4.34 -27.50
N ARG A 418 -20.71 -4.35 -26.22
CA ARG A 418 -21.26 -5.52 -25.52
C ARG A 418 -22.25 -5.14 -24.43
N THR A 419 -23.18 -6.05 -24.16
CA THR A 419 -24.10 -5.96 -23.02
C THR A 419 -23.49 -6.47 -21.70
N THR A 420 -22.35 -7.16 -21.79
CA THR A 420 -21.70 -7.80 -20.63
C THR A 420 -20.20 -7.92 -20.87
N TYR A 421 -19.44 -7.64 -19.81
CA TYR A 421 -17.97 -7.75 -19.74
C TYR A 421 -17.56 -8.63 -18.56
N THR A 422 -16.39 -9.26 -18.70
CA THR A 422 -15.77 -10.11 -17.70
C THR A 422 -14.47 -9.49 -17.19
N LEU A 423 -14.31 -9.50 -15.87
CA LEU A 423 -13.14 -9.00 -15.17
C LEU A 423 -12.53 -10.14 -14.35
N LYS A 424 -11.25 -10.40 -14.52
CA LYS A 424 -10.48 -11.30 -13.67
C LYS A 424 -9.73 -10.48 -12.63
N THR A 425 -9.95 -10.79 -11.36
CA THR A 425 -9.50 -9.97 -10.23
C THR A 425 -8.82 -10.82 -9.17
N ARG A 426 -7.79 -10.24 -8.54
CA ARG A 426 -7.18 -10.74 -7.30
C ARG A 426 -7.16 -9.64 -6.25
N VAL A 427 -7.13 -10.06 -4.99
CA VAL A 427 -6.91 -9.19 -3.83
C VAL A 427 -5.77 -9.75 -2.99
N SER A 428 -4.87 -8.89 -2.55
CA SER A 428 -3.75 -9.22 -1.66
C SER A 428 -3.90 -8.46 -0.36
N ASP A 429 -3.57 -9.08 0.78
CA ASP A 429 -3.47 -8.39 2.07
C ASP A 429 -2.07 -7.81 2.34
N GLY A 430 -1.19 -7.86 1.33
CA GLY A 430 0.24 -7.53 1.42
C GLY A 430 1.15 -8.73 1.70
N PHE A 431 0.58 -9.88 2.07
CA PHE A 431 1.31 -11.10 2.40
C PHE A 431 0.85 -12.30 1.57
N HIS A 432 -0.46 -12.50 1.47
CA HIS A 432 -1.10 -13.55 0.71
C HIS A 432 -2.03 -12.94 -0.33
N THR A 433 -2.11 -13.59 -1.49
CA THR A 433 -2.95 -13.14 -2.61
C THR A 433 -4.02 -14.17 -2.89
N SER A 434 -5.26 -13.72 -3.05
CA SER A 434 -6.41 -14.56 -3.37
C SER A 434 -6.20 -15.33 -4.68
N ASP A 435 -6.97 -16.39 -4.85
CA ASP A 435 -7.22 -16.94 -6.18
C ASP A 435 -7.85 -15.89 -7.12
N GLU A 436 -7.69 -16.12 -8.42
CA GLU A 436 -8.32 -15.28 -9.43
C GLU A 436 -9.82 -15.54 -9.46
N VAL A 437 -10.61 -14.48 -9.31
CA VAL A 437 -12.07 -14.53 -9.38
C VAL A 437 -12.56 -13.75 -10.59
N THR A 438 -13.50 -14.34 -11.33
CA THR A 438 -14.17 -13.68 -12.44
C THR A 438 -15.40 -12.93 -11.94
N LEU A 439 -15.49 -11.65 -12.28
CA LEU A 439 -16.60 -10.74 -11.99
C LEU A 439 -17.29 -10.35 -13.30
N THR A 440 -18.55 -9.94 -13.20
CA THR A 440 -19.34 -9.53 -14.36
C THR A 440 -19.73 -8.07 -14.27
N VAL A 441 -19.58 -7.32 -15.37
CA VAL A 441 -20.13 -5.97 -15.50
C VAL A 441 -21.17 -5.99 -16.62
N ALA A 442 -22.41 -5.69 -16.29
CA ALA A 442 -23.49 -5.54 -17.27
C ALA A 442 -23.65 -4.06 -17.65
N THR A 443 -23.89 -3.77 -18.93
CA THR A 443 -24.32 -2.44 -19.37
C THR A 443 -25.84 -2.45 -19.50
N GLN A 444 -26.50 -1.42 -18.96
CA GLN A 444 -27.94 -1.21 -19.09
C GLN A 444 -28.16 0.11 -19.81
N ASP A 445 -28.88 0.06 -20.93
CA ASP A 445 -29.39 1.19 -21.72
C ASP A 445 -28.54 2.47 -21.58
N LEU A 446 -27.35 2.47 -22.18
CA LEU A 446 -26.32 3.53 -22.08
C LEU A 446 -26.74 4.85 -22.79
N ALA A 447 -28.03 5.06 -23.02
CA ALA A 447 -28.60 6.17 -23.76
C ALA A 447 -28.51 7.51 -22.99
N ASN A 448 -27.31 8.05 -22.83
CA ASN A 448 -27.06 9.43 -22.38
C ASN A 448 -25.80 9.98 -23.07
N VAL A 449 -25.85 10.10 -24.40
CA VAL A 449 -24.91 10.94 -25.15
C VAL A 449 -25.65 12.20 -25.58
N ALA A 450 -25.19 13.37 -25.15
CA ALA A 450 -25.66 14.66 -25.63
C ALA A 450 -24.45 15.48 -26.09
N ASP A 451 -24.47 15.89 -27.35
CA ASP A 451 -23.48 16.81 -27.91
C ASP A 451 -23.70 18.21 -27.31
N GLY A 452 -22.59 18.90 -26.99
CA GLY A 452 -22.59 20.28 -26.52
C GLY A 452 -21.98 21.20 -27.57
N ASP A 453 -22.69 22.25 -27.94
CA ASP A 453 -22.19 23.24 -28.89
C ASP A 453 -21.25 24.25 -28.22
N ALA A 454 -20.10 24.50 -28.85
CA ALA A 454 -19.24 25.64 -28.57
C ALA A 454 -19.47 26.73 -29.63
N GLY A 455 -19.87 27.92 -29.19
CA GLY A 455 -20.18 29.06 -30.07
C GLY A 455 -19.28 30.27 -29.83
N GLY A 456 -19.10 31.08 -30.87
CA GLY A 456 -18.48 32.41 -30.81
C GLY A 456 -19.30 33.41 -31.64
N SER A 457 -19.32 34.68 -31.23
CA SER A 457 -20.04 35.74 -31.93
C SER A 457 -19.11 36.54 -32.84
N VAL A 458 -19.52 36.78 -34.09
CA VAL A 458 -18.86 37.73 -35.00
C VAL A 458 -19.64 39.04 -34.99
N PRO A 459 -19.06 40.19 -34.60
CA PRO A 459 -19.75 41.46 -34.65
C PRO A 459 -19.97 41.94 -36.10
N ALA A 460 -21.05 42.69 -36.32
CA ALA A 460 -21.31 43.34 -37.60
C ALA A 460 -20.17 44.32 -37.93
N THR A 461 -19.45 44.05 -39.02
CA THR A 461 -18.27 44.80 -39.44
C THR A 461 -18.43 45.12 -40.92
N LEU A 462 -18.35 46.40 -41.27
CA LEU A 462 -18.28 46.87 -42.64
C LEU A 462 -17.18 47.94 -42.71
N ALA A 463 -16.06 47.60 -43.35
CA ALA A 463 -14.90 48.48 -43.42
C ALA A 463 -14.37 48.55 -44.85
N LEU A 464 -14.13 49.78 -45.30
CA LEU A 464 -13.51 50.09 -46.59
C LEU A 464 -12.29 50.98 -46.34
N ALA A 465 -11.12 50.52 -46.78
CA ALA A 465 -9.91 51.33 -46.80
C ALA A 465 -9.49 51.57 -48.25
N LEU A 466 -9.27 52.83 -48.64
CA LEU A 466 -8.76 53.21 -49.96
C LEU A 466 -7.27 53.52 -49.89
N GLY A 467 -6.55 53.21 -50.97
CA GLY A 467 -5.17 53.61 -51.17
C GLY A 467 -5.03 55.09 -51.55
N GLY A 468 -3.82 55.48 -51.98
CA GLY A 468 -3.55 56.84 -52.45
C GLY A 468 -4.41 57.23 -53.67
N GLY A 469 -4.60 58.54 -53.88
CA GLY A 469 -5.39 59.05 -55.00
C GLY A 469 -4.85 58.61 -56.36
N ALA A 470 -5.75 58.25 -57.28
CA ALA A 470 -5.38 57.82 -58.63
C ALA A 470 -5.02 59.03 -59.52
N GLY A 471 -3.83 59.01 -60.13
CA GLY A 471 -3.36 60.07 -61.03
C GLY A 471 -3.37 59.64 -62.50
N PHE A 472 -4.01 60.43 -63.37
CA PHE A 472 -4.06 60.16 -64.83
C PHE A 472 -2.80 60.60 -65.60
N GLY A 473 -1.87 61.29 -64.93
CA GLY A 473 -0.74 61.95 -65.59
C GLY A 473 -1.17 63.21 -66.37
N ALA A 474 -0.31 63.67 -67.28
CA ALA A 474 -0.56 64.88 -68.07
C ALA A 474 -1.49 64.60 -69.25
N PHE A 475 -2.59 65.36 -69.36
CA PHE A 475 -3.46 65.36 -70.53
C PHE A 475 -2.81 66.13 -71.70
N THR A 476 -2.95 65.62 -72.91
CA THR A 476 -2.29 66.15 -74.12
C THR A 476 -3.32 66.93 -74.96
N PRO A 477 -3.21 68.26 -75.08
CA PRO A 477 -4.14 69.05 -75.90
C PRO A 477 -4.12 68.60 -77.37
N GLY A 478 -5.29 68.57 -78.00
CA GLY A 478 -5.43 68.27 -79.44
C GLY A 478 -5.37 66.79 -79.82
N VAL A 479 -5.27 65.87 -78.85
CA VAL A 479 -5.18 64.43 -79.10
C VAL A 479 -6.33 63.69 -78.42
N GLY A 480 -7.11 62.95 -79.22
CA GLY A 480 -8.16 62.08 -78.69
C GLY A 480 -7.55 60.84 -78.03
N LYS A 481 -7.72 60.67 -76.71
CA LYS A 481 -7.07 59.59 -75.97
C LYS A 481 -7.81 59.22 -74.68
N ASP A 482 -7.79 57.93 -74.35
CA ASP A 482 -8.16 57.40 -73.05
C ASP A 482 -6.95 57.40 -72.11
N TYR A 483 -7.12 58.00 -70.94
CA TYR A 483 -6.15 58.01 -69.85
C TYR A 483 -6.63 57.07 -68.76
N ALA A 484 -5.78 56.15 -68.33
CA ALA A 484 -6.09 55.19 -67.28
C ALA A 484 -5.35 55.55 -65.99
N ALA A 485 -6.01 55.32 -64.86
CA ALA A 485 -5.42 55.41 -63.53
C ALA A 485 -6.04 54.33 -62.63
N SER A 486 -5.47 54.06 -61.47
CA SER A 486 -6.04 53.12 -60.51
C SER A 486 -5.69 53.47 -59.07
N THR A 487 -6.51 53.01 -58.14
CA THR A 487 -6.21 52.98 -56.70
C THR A 487 -6.55 51.61 -56.12
N SER A 488 -5.91 51.26 -55.02
CA SER A 488 -6.23 50.06 -54.25
C SER A 488 -7.41 50.31 -53.32
N ALA A 489 -8.19 49.28 -53.05
CA ALA A 489 -9.17 49.26 -51.96
C ALA A 489 -9.05 47.94 -51.19
N ASN A 490 -9.32 47.96 -49.90
CA ASN A 490 -9.43 46.76 -49.07
C ASN A 490 -10.80 46.73 -48.42
N VAL A 491 -11.52 45.62 -48.56
CA VAL A 491 -12.87 45.43 -48.03
C VAL A 491 -12.89 44.34 -46.96
N ILE A 492 -13.56 44.65 -45.85
CA ILE A 492 -13.95 43.69 -44.82
C ILE A 492 -15.46 43.83 -44.61
N SER A 493 -16.19 42.72 -44.73
CA SER A 493 -17.62 42.63 -44.46
C SER A 493 -17.96 41.33 -43.75
N THR A 494 -18.68 41.41 -42.63
CA THR A 494 -19.29 40.23 -41.99
C THR A 494 -20.76 40.04 -42.39
N ALA A 495 -21.30 40.89 -43.25
CA ALA A 495 -22.67 40.81 -43.73
C ALA A 495 -22.87 39.71 -44.78
N GLY A 496 -24.11 39.24 -44.92
CA GLY A 496 -24.50 38.27 -45.96
C GLY A 496 -24.38 38.82 -47.38
N ASP A 497 -24.38 40.14 -47.55
CA ASP A 497 -24.15 40.83 -48.81
C ASP A 497 -23.49 42.19 -48.57
N ALA A 498 -22.75 42.70 -49.55
CA ALA A 498 -22.22 44.07 -49.52
C ALA A 498 -21.98 44.58 -50.94
N THR A 499 -22.13 45.89 -51.14
CA THR A 499 -21.91 46.54 -52.44
C THR A 499 -20.96 47.72 -52.27
N LEU A 500 -19.88 47.73 -53.06
CA LEU A 500 -19.00 48.88 -53.22
C LEU A 500 -19.49 49.71 -54.39
N SER A 501 -19.82 50.98 -54.12
CA SER A 501 -20.28 51.93 -55.12
C SER A 501 -19.46 53.22 -55.09
N VAL A 502 -19.51 53.98 -56.18
CA VAL A 502 -18.87 55.30 -56.31
C VAL A 502 -19.87 56.34 -56.79
N VAL A 503 -19.78 57.56 -56.25
CA VAL A 503 -20.64 58.68 -56.62
C VAL A 503 -19.86 60.01 -56.59
N ASP A 504 -20.26 60.97 -57.42
CA ASP A 504 -19.88 62.37 -57.31
C ASP A 504 -21.12 63.24 -57.11
N PRO A 505 -21.49 63.58 -55.87
CA PRO A 505 -22.66 64.40 -55.59
C PRO A 505 -22.39 65.91 -55.79
N GLY A 506 -21.18 66.30 -56.20
CA GLY A 506 -20.79 67.70 -56.32
C GLY A 506 -21.24 68.38 -57.62
N ALA A 507 -20.92 69.67 -57.76
CA ALA A 507 -21.14 70.41 -59.00
C ALA A 507 -20.33 69.80 -60.17
N SER A 508 -20.94 69.72 -61.36
CA SER A 508 -20.46 68.98 -62.54
C SER A 508 -20.13 67.50 -62.26
N PRO A 509 -21.16 66.67 -61.96
CA PRO A 509 -20.97 65.28 -61.53
C PRO A 509 -20.11 64.45 -62.48
N GLY A 510 -19.13 63.74 -61.94
CA GLY A 510 -18.27 62.81 -62.65
C GLY A 510 -17.09 63.46 -63.36
N ARG A 511 -17.08 64.78 -63.53
CA ARG A 511 -16.16 65.46 -64.45
C ARG A 511 -15.00 66.07 -63.68
N LEU A 512 -13.77 65.81 -64.11
CA LEU A 512 -12.62 66.49 -63.54
C LEU A 512 -12.72 68.00 -63.82
N VAL A 513 -12.38 68.82 -62.82
CA VAL A 513 -12.51 70.28 -62.91
C VAL A 513 -11.17 70.98 -62.70
N ASN A 514 -10.97 72.09 -63.41
CA ASN A 514 -9.89 73.06 -63.23
C ASN A 514 -10.53 74.44 -63.03
N GLY A 515 -10.76 74.81 -61.77
CA GLY A 515 -11.58 75.96 -61.40
C GLY A 515 -13.03 75.79 -61.87
N ALA A 516 -13.55 76.77 -62.62
CA ALA A 516 -14.90 76.73 -63.18
C ALA A 516 -15.04 75.85 -64.46
N PHE A 517 -13.94 75.32 -64.98
CA PHE A 517 -13.93 74.52 -66.21
C PHE A 517 -14.01 73.04 -65.89
N SER A 518 -14.89 72.29 -66.56
CA SER A 518 -15.02 70.85 -66.43
C SER A 518 -14.70 70.16 -67.75
N LEU A 519 -14.17 68.93 -67.66
CA LEU A 519 -13.97 68.09 -68.85
C LEU A 519 -15.31 67.61 -69.43
N ALA A 520 -15.30 67.36 -70.73
CA ALA A 520 -16.47 67.01 -71.54
C ALA A 520 -16.94 65.57 -71.34
N GLN A 521 -16.10 64.67 -70.86
CA GLN A 521 -16.49 63.32 -70.47
C GLN A 521 -16.33 63.10 -68.96
N PRO A 522 -17.27 62.43 -68.29
CA PRO A 522 -17.08 62.03 -66.90
C PRO A 522 -15.98 60.96 -66.81
N VAL A 523 -15.31 60.94 -65.66
CA VAL A 523 -14.46 59.82 -65.26
C VAL A 523 -15.33 58.57 -65.20
N GLN A 524 -14.82 57.47 -65.75
CA GLN A 524 -15.43 56.17 -65.65
C GLN A 524 -14.66 55.33 -64.63
N ALA A 525 -15.36 54.49 -63.86
CA ALA A 525 -14.77 53.62 -62.85
C ALA A 525 -15.20 52.16 -63.03
N ALA A 526 -14.34 51.23 -62.64
CA ALA A 526 -14.62 49.80 -62.61
C ALA A 526 -13.67 49.05 -61.66
N VAL A 527 -14.13 47.95 -61.08
CA VAL A 527 -13.27 46.94 -60.44
C VAL A 527 -13.11 45.76 -61.39
N SER A 528 -14.11 44.88 -61.47
CA SER A 528 -14.14 43.68 -62.33
C SER A 528 -15.07 43.80 -63.55
N ALA A 529 -16.01 44.74 -63.53
CA ALA A 529 -16.97 44.97 -64.62
C ALA A 529 -16.44 45.95 -65.70
N ALA A 530 -17.26 46.20 -66.72
CA ALA A 530 -17.00 47.24 -67.72
C ALA A 530 -16.99 48.64 -67.07
N PHE A 531 -16.19 49.56 -67.63
CA PHE A 531 -16.13 50.94 -67.18
C PHE A 531 -17.51 51.63 -67.28
N ALA A 532 -17.98 52.18 -66.16
CA ALA A 532 -19.22 52.93 -66.10
C ALA A 532 -18.94 54.40 -65.72
N PRO A 533 -19.63 55.38 -66.34
CA PRO A 533 -19.43 56.80 -66.03
C PRO A 533 -19.89 57.11 -64.61
N VAL A 534 -19.01 57.71 -63.80
CA VAL A 534 -19.37 58.18 -62.46
C VAL A 534 -20.20 59.45 -62.61
N GLY A 535 -21.26 59.58 -61.82
CA GLY A 535 -22.17 60.72 -61.87
C GLY A 535 -22.80 61.02 -60.52
N ALA A 536 -23.93 61.73 -60.53
CA ALA A 536 -24.63 62.15 -59.31
C ALA A 536 -25.34 60.98 -58.59
N ALA A 537 -25.62 59.89 -59.29
CA ALA A 537 -26.18 58.67 -58.72
C ALA A 537 -25.06 57.64 -58.46
N PRO A 538 -25.14 56.84 -57.37
CA PRO A 538 -24.17 55.79 -57.10
C PRO A 538 -24.10 54.76 -58.23
N VAL A 539 -22.87 54.46 -58.63
CA VAL A 539 -22.54 53.42 -59.60
C VAL A 539 -21.92 52.24 -58.86
N THR A 540 -22.54 51.08 -58.95
CA THR A 540 -22.00 49.85 -58.37
C THR A 540 -20.74 49.41 -59.08
N LEU A 541 -19.66 49.24 -58.33
CA LEU A 541 -18.36 48.80 -58.82
C LEU A 541 -18.13 47.31 -58.58
N HIS A 542 -18.60 46.79 -57.45
CA HIS A 542 -18.47 45.39 -57.06
C HIS A 542 -19.54 45.00 -56.04
N SER A 543 -20.03 43.76 -56.11
CA SER A 543 -21.02 43.21 -55.19
C SER A 543 -20.54 41.87 -54.64
N TYR A 544 -20.69 41.71 -53.33
CA TYR A 544 -20.40 40.51 -52.57
C TYR A 544 -21.71 39.82 -52.21
N SER A 545 -21.79 38.51 -52.40
CA SER A 545 -22.92 37.66 -52.03
C SER A 545 -22.69 36.90 -50.71
N GLY A 546 -21.68 37.31 -49.93
CA GLY A 546 -21.31 36.72 -48.65
C GLY A 546 -20.22 37.51 -47.93
N PRO A 547 -19.87 37.13 -46.69
CA PRO A 547 -18.81 37.77 -45.91
C PRO A 547 -17.45 37.69 -46.62
N VAL A 548 -16.66 38.75 -46.50
CA VAL A 548 -15.29 38.83 -47.04
C VAL A 548 -14.34 39.44 -46.02
N SER A 549 -13.10 38.97 -45.99
CA SER A 549 -12.07 39.42 -45.06
C SER A 549 -10.82 39.83 -45.82
N ASN A 550 -10.44 41.10 -45.69
CA ASN A 550 -9.26 41.68 -46.32
C ASN A 550 -9.20 41.43 -47.83
N ASP A 551 -10.32 41.60 -48.53
CA ASP A 551 -10.36 41.42 -49.98
C ASP A 551 -9.71 42.64 -50.68
N PRO A 552 -8.57 42.45 -51.36
CA PRO A 552 -7.89 43.54 -52.04
C PRO A 552 -8.49 43.74 -53.43
N LEU A 553 -9.08 44.91 -53.66
CA LEU A 553 -9.60 45.33 -54.95
C LEU A 553 -8.69 46.38 -55.60
N THR A 554 -8.65 46.38 -56.92
CA THR A 554 -8.10 47.49 -57.71
C THR A 554 -9.24 48.23 -58.40
N ILE A 555 -9.49 49.47 -57.97
CA ILE A 555 -10.44 50.36 -58.64
C ILE A 555 -9.70 51.04 -59.78
N ARG A 556 -10.12 50.75 -61.00
CA ARG A 556 -9.60 51.33 -62.24
C ARG A 556 -10.46 52.52 -62.62
N PHE A 557 -9.81 53.58 -63.08
CA PHE A 557 -10.44 54.76 -63.64
C PHE A 557 -10.01 54.99 -65.08
N ARG A 558 -10.90 55.61 -65.85
CA ARG A 558 -10.64 56.05 -67.21
C ARG A 558 -11.20 57.45 -67.43
N GLN A 559 -10.37 58.35 -67.94
CA GLN A 559 -10.76 59.65 -68.44
C GLN A 559 -10.51 59.70 -69.94
N THR A 560 -11.58 59.86 -70.72
CA THR A 560 -11.48 60.09 -72.18
C THR A 560 -11.36 61.59 -72.42
N ILE A 561 -10.38 61.98 -73.25
CA ILE A 561 -10.24 63.34 -73.77
C ILE A 561 -10.50 63.29 -75.27
N GLY A 562 -11.36 64.17 -75.77
CA GLY A 562 -11.64 64.29 -77.19
C GLY A 562 -10.53 65.03 -77.95
N ALA A 563 -10.31 64.70 -79.24
CA ALA A 563 -9.29 65.36 -80.06
C ALA A 563 -9.50 66.88 -80.23
N SER A 564 -10.75 67.34 -80.08
CA SER A 564 -11.12 68.76 -80.14
C SER A 564 -11.51 69.34 -78.78
N GLU A 565 -11.26 68.62 -77.68
CA GLU A 565 -11.59 69.07 -76.33
C GLU A 565 -10.60 70.15 -75.86
N ALA A 566 -11.12 71.31 -75.46
CA ALA A 566 -10.30 72.41 -74.98
C ALA A 566 -9.79 72.14 -73.56
N LEU A 567 -8.47 72.03 -73.41
CA LEU A 567 -7.82 71.85 -72.12
C LEU A 567 -7.20 73.16 -71.62
N ARG A 568 -7.44 73.47 -70.35
CA ARG A 568 -6.86 74.63 -69.64
C ARG A 568 -5.60 74.21 -68.89
N THR A 569 -4.55 75.03 -68.94
CA THR A 569 -3.34 74.82 -68.14
C THR A 569 -3.68 74.71 -66.65
N GLY A 570 -3.09 73.73 -65.97
CA GLY A 570 -3.30 73.46 -64.54
C GLY A 570 -3.83 72.06 -64.28
N ALA A 571 -4.04 71.73 -63.00
CA ALA A 571 -4.54 70.43 -62.60
C ALA A 571 -6.06 70.33 -62.75
N TYR A 572 -6.51 69.23 -63.32
CA TYR A 572 -7.91 68.80 -63.30
C TYR A 572 -8.06 67.74 -62.22
N SER A 573 -8.93 67.97 -61.23
CA SER A 573 -9.15 67.02 -60.14
C SER A 573 -10.63 66.91 -59.78
N LYS A 574 -10.99 65.82 -59.11
CA LYS A 574 -12.30 65.59 -58.53
C LYS A 574 -12.18 64.66 -57.34
N THR A 575 -13.03 64.86 -56.33
CA THR A 575 -13.20 63.94 -55.22
C THR A 575 -14.42 63.07 -55.49
N PHE A 576 -14.23 61.75 -55.46
CA PHE A 576 -15.30 60.77 -55.53
C PHE A 576 -15.56 60.18 -54.15
N THR A 577 -16.83 59.95 -53.83
CA THR A 577 -17.23 59.27 -52.61
C THR A 577 -17.44 57.79 -52.93
N PHE A 578 -16.72 56.92 -52.21
CA PHE A 578 -16.91 55.49 -52.28
C PHE A 578 -17.68 55.03 -51.05
N THR A 579 -18.68 54.20 -51.27
CA THR A 579 -19.53 53.68 -50.21
C THR A 579 -19.57 52.17 -50.30
N LEU A 580 -19.22 51.52 -49.21
CA LEU A 580 -19.50 50.11 -48.97
C LEU A 580 -20.78 50.03 -48.13
N SER A 581 -21.81 49.35 -48.62
CA SER A 581 -23.11 49.23 -47.94
C SER A 581 -23.74 47.86 -48.16
N THR A 582 -24.50 47.35 -47.20
CA THR A 582 -25.36 46.16 -47.39
C THR A 582 -26.62 46.58 -48.15
N THR A 583 -27.23 45.69 -48.96
CA THR A 583 -28.46 46.06 -49.71
C THR A 583 -29.73 45.86 -48.90
N THR A 584 -29.62 45.22 -47.73
CA THR A 584 -30.67 45.14 -46.71
C THR A 584 -29.99 45.35 -45.34
N PRO A 585 -30.18 46.49 -44.66
CA PRO A 585 -29.53 46.77 -43.37
C PRO A 585 -29.99 45.83 -42.26
#